data_AF-D7E264-F1
#
_entry.id   AF-D7E264-F1
#
_cell.length_a   1.000
_cell.length_b   1.000
_cell.length_c   1.000
_cell.angle_alpha   90.00
_cell.angle_beta   90.00
_cell.angle_gamma   90.00
#
_symmetry.space_group_name_H-M   'P 1'
#
loop_
_entity.id
_entity.type
_entity.pdbx_description
1 polymer ?
#
loop_
_entity_poly.entity_id
_entity_poly.type
_entity_poly.pdbx_seq_one_letter_code
_entity_poly.pdbx_strand_id
1 'polypeptide(L)' 'MTQSQEEDKTVKLVVFLNDEERTQFKVICAQQKTSMSQQARQLIVNWTNSQQKK' A
#
# COMPACT_ATOMS: atom_id res chain seq x y z
N MET A 1 15.87 6.08 29.97
CA MET A 1 15.74 6.20 28.51
C MET A 1 14.52 5.39 28.11
N THR A 2 13.39 6.05 27.92
CA THR A 2 12.12 5.37 27.60
C THR A 2 12.07 5.21 26.09
N GLN A 3 12.48 4.04 25.61
CA GLN A 3 12.38 3.66 24.21
C GLN A 3 10.90 3.40 23.93
N SER A 4 10.21 4.40 23.37
CA SER A 4 8.85 4.24 22.86
C SER A 4 8.91 3.18 21.76
N GLN A 5 8.45 1.98 22.08
CA GLN A 5 8.11 0.97 21.09
C GLN A 5 6.98 1.56 20.26
N GLU A 6 7.31 2.14 19.10
CA GLU A 6 6.34 2.34 18.03
C GLU A 6 5.82 0.95 17.67
N GLU A 7 4.74 0.53 18.33
CA GLU A 7 3.96 -0.62 17.89
C GLU A 7 3.68 -0.40 16.41
N ASP A 8 4.15 -1.31 15.55
CA ASP A 8 3.80 -1.37 14.14
C ASP A 8 2.27 -1.46 14.04
N LYS A 9 1.61 -0.29 14.00
CA LYS A 9 0.16 -0.16 13.92
C LYS A 9 -0.27 -0.70 12.57
N THR A 10 -0.52 -2.01 12.54
CA THR A 10 -1.07 -2.68 11.37
C THR A 10 -2.52 -2.24 11.23
N VAL A 11 -2.78 -1.33 10.29
CA VAL A 11 -4.13 -0.85 9.97
C VAL A 11 -4.68 -1.65 8.80
N LYS A 12 -5.93 -2.12 8.92
CA LYS A 12 -6.65 -2.77 7.81
C LYS A 12 -7.33 -1.72 6.95
N LEU A 13 -6.88 -1.56 5.71
CA LEU A 13 -7.55 -0.75 4.69
C LEU A 13 -8.40 -1.66 3.81
N VAL A 14 -9.67 -1.29 3.59
CA VAL A 14 -10.54 -1.94 2.60
C VAL A 14 -10.69 -0.99 1.43
N VAL A 15 -10.35 -1.47 0.23
CA VAL A 15 -10.49 -0.72 -1.03
C VAL A 15 -11.51 -1.42 -1.89
N PHE A 16 -12.50 -0.68 -2.36
CA PHE A 16 -13.49 -1.17 -3.30
C PHE A 16 -12.96 -0.95 -4.71
N LEU A 17 -12.79 -2.04 -5.43
CA LEU A 17 -12.40 -2.08 -6.84
C LEU A 17 -13.45 -2.90 -7.58
N ASN A 18 -13.71 -2.57 -8.82
CA ASN A 18 -14.48 -3.46 -9.69
C ASN A 18 -13.62 -4.69 -10.08
N ASP A 19 -14.28 -5.70 -10.66
CA ASP A 19 -13.60 -6.97 -10.97
C ASP A 19 -12.47 -6.83 -11.99
N GLU A 20 -12.60 -5.89 -12.92
CA GLU A 20 -11.57 -5.60 -13.93
C GLU A 20 -10.33 -4.96 -13.28
N GLU A 21 -10.52 -3.90 -12.49
CA GLU A 21 -9.46 -3.21 -11.74
C GLU A 21 -8.71 -4.18 -10.83
N ARG A 22 -9.42 -5.03 -10.10
CA ARG A 22 -8.82 -6.05 -9.22
C ARG A 22 -7.98 -7.05 -10.03
N THR A 23 -8.47 -7.47 -11.19
CA THR A 23 -7.79 -8.42 -12.06
C THR A 23 -6.50 -7.79 -12.62
N GLN A 24 -6.61 -6.58 -13.16
CA GLN A 24 -5.46 -5.83 -13.67
C GLN A 24 -4.42 -5.60 -12.57
N PHE A 25 -4.85 -5.16 -11.38
CA PHE A 25 -3.95 -4.93 -10.25
C PHE A 25 -3.20 -6.21 -9.84
N LYS A 26 -3.90 -7.35 -9.78
CA LYS A 26 -3.29 -8.65 -9.46
C LYS A 26 -2.28 -9.08 -10.53
N VAL A 27 -2.62 -8.95 -11.81
CA VAL A 27 -1.72 -9.29 -12.92
C VAL A 27 -0.44 -8.46 -12.86
N ILE A 28 -0.55 -7.15 -12.64
CA ILE A 28 0.60 -6.25 -12.54
C ILE A 28 1.46 -6.60 -11.33
N CYS A 29 0.86 -6.85 -10.16
CA CYS A 29 1.60 -7.29 -8.96
C CYS A 29 2.37 -8.59 -9.23
N ALA A 30 1.76 -9.56 -9.91
CA ALA A 30 2.40 -10.82 -10.28
C ALA A 30 3.59 -10.60 -11.23
N GLN A 31 3.45 -9.74 -12.24
CA GLN A 31 4.53 -9.38 -13.16
C GLN A 31 5.71 -8.72 -12.44
N GLN A 32 5.44 -7.87 -11.46
CA GLN A 32 6.46 -7.17 -10.66
C GLN A 32 7.02 -8.04 -9.52
N LYS A 33 6.52 -9.27 -9.35
CA LYS A 33 6.86 -10.17 -8.24
C LYS A 33 6.65 -9.53 -6.86
N THR A 34 5.59 -8.72 -6.73
CA THR A 34 5.22 -8.05 -5.47
C THR A 34 3.89 -8.57 -4.95
N SER A 35 3.67 -8.46 -3.64
CA SER A 35 2.36 -8.75 -3.05
C SER A 35 1.42 -7.54 -3.21
N MET A 36 0.12 -7.81 -3.33
CA MET A 36 -0.90 -6.75 -3.42
C MET A 36 -0.82 -5.77 -2.23
N SER A 37 -0.61 -6.28 -1.01
CA SER A 37 -0.50 -5.45 0.19
C SER A 37 0.75 -4.56 0.18
N GLN A 38 1.88 -5.08 -0.29
CA GLN A 38 3.12 -4.31 -0.43
C GLN A 38 3.00 -3.24 -1.50
N GLN A 39 2.40 -3.57 -2.65
CA GLN A 39 2.15 -2.62 -3.72
C GLN A 39 1.17 -1.52 -3.28
N ALA A 40 0.11 -1.87 -2.56
CA ALA A 40 -0.84 -0.91 -2.00
C ALA A 40 -0.16 0.03 -1.00
N ARG A 41 0.71 -0.49 -0.11
CA ARG A 41 1.51 0.33 0.80
C ARG A 41 2.41 1.31 0.02
N GLN A 42 3.09 0.84 -1.01
CA GLN A 42 3.95 1.70 -1.84
C GLN A 42 3.15 2.80 -2.53
N LEU A 43 1.98 2.50 -3.08
CA LEU A 43 1.10 3.50 -3.67
C LEU A 43 0.70 4.58 -2.67
N ILE A 44 0.31 4.20 -1.45
CA ILE A 44 -0.05 5.14 -0.37
C ILE A 44 1.16 6.02 -0.01
N VAL A 45 2.33 5.43 0.22
CA VAL A 45 3.54 6.18 0.60
C VAL A 45 3.97 7.13 -0.52
N ASN A 46 3.98 6.66 -1.76
CA ASN A 46 4.37 7.47 -2.91
C ASN A 46 3.41 8.66 -3.11
N TRP A 47 2.10 8.42 -2.99
CA TRP A 47 1.10 9.46 -3.09
C TRP A 47 1.24 10.48 -1.95
N THR A 48 1.35 10.05 -0.70
CA THR A 48 1.55 10.94 0.45
C THR A 48 2.81 11.81 0.29
N ASN A 49 3.93 11.21 -0.11
CA ASN A 49 5.18 11.94 -0.35
C ASN A 49 5.04 12.96 -1.48
N SER A 50 4.24 12.66 -2.52
CA SER A 50 3.97 13.62 -3.60
C SER A 50 3.13 14.82 -3.15
N GLN A 51 2.24 14.63 -2.17
CA GLN A 51 1.42 15.72 -1.63
C GLN A 51 2.19 16.60 -0.63
N GLN A 52 3.16 16.05 0.10
CA GLN A 52 3.98 16.79 1.06
C GLN A 52 5.04 17.70 0.42
N LYS A 53 5.36 17.51 -0.87
CA LYS A 53 6.30 18.38 -1.62
C LYS A 53 5.67 19.70 -2.11
N LYS A 54 4.64 20.20 -1.43
CA LYS A 54 4.03 21.52 -1.69
C LYS A 54 4.37 22.51 -0.60
#